data_AF-A0A3M1IM76-F1
#
_entry.id   AF-A0A3M1IM76-F1
#
_cell.length_a   1.000
_cell.length_b   1.000
_cell.length_c   1.000
_cell.angle_alpha   90.00
_cell.angle_beta   90.00
_cell.angle_gamma   90.00
#
_symmetry.space_group_name_H-M   'P 1'
#
loop_
_entity.id
_entity.type
_entity.pdbx_description
1 polymer ?
#
loop_
_entity_poly.entity_id
_entity_poly.type
_entity_poly.pdbx_seq_one_letter_code
_entity_poly.pdbx_strand_id
1 'polypeptide(L)'
;MKQLFKRYGILLICLSLIGVAGLLNGTMDTLQFHYGKSIFPKQVHEQLLGQPRQFWDPTISWKNKYKDWPHDPRPRFPGATTWAVMFTDAWHLLKALMHGCFHLAILIPLVYYYKFPRWIILAAVVPLNLFFGAAFTLMYGHILLDKDIPAAE
;
A
#
# COMPACT_ATOMS: atom_id res chain seq x y z
N MET A 1 -1.67 -31.95 -22.19
CA MET A 1 -2.77 -30.96 -22.11
C MET A 1 -2.97 -30.35 -20.71
N LYS A 2 -3.23 -31.12 -19.63
CA LYS A 2 -3.48 -30.56 -18.28
C LYS A 2 -2.35 -29.65 -17.74
N GLN A 3 -1.09 -29.99 -17.99
CA GLN A 3 0.06 -29.19 -17.56
C GLN A 3 0.16 -27.85 -18.31
N LEU A 4 -0.22 -27.83 -19.58
CA LEU A 4 -0.20 -26.63 -20.42
C LEU A 4 -1.30 -25.64 -19.97
N PHE A 5 -2.50 -26.15 -19.66
CA PHE A 5 -3.59 -25.35 -19.09
C PHE A 5 -3.20 -24.68 -17.78
N LYS A 6 -2.48 -25.39 -16.89
CA LYS A 6 -1.98 -24.81 -15.63
C LYS A 6 -0.96 -23.69 -15.86
N ARG A 7 -0.09 -23.81 -16.86
CA ARG A 7 0.90 -22.76 -17.20
C ARG A 7 0.22 -21.48 -17.66
N TYR A 8 -0.76 -21.59 -18.57
CA TYR A 8 -1.54 -20.43 -19.00
C TYR A 8 -2.42 -19.85 -17.88
N GLY A 9 -2.98 -20.70 -17.02
CA GLY A 9 -3.71 -20.24 -15.84
C GLY A 9 -2.86 -19.38 -14.91
N ILE A 10 -1.62 -19.78 -14.63
CA ILE A 10 -0.69 -18.99 -13.81
C ILE A 10 -0.35 -17.65 -14.48
N LEU A 11 -0.09 -17.66 -15.79
CA LEU A 11 0.19 -16.43 -16.53
C LEU A 11 -1.00 -15.46 -16.43
N LEU A 12 -2.23 -15.95 -16.63
CA LEU A 12 -3.43 -15.13 -16.49
C LEU A 12 -3.57 -14.56 -15.08
N ILE A 13 -3.31 -15.35 -14.03
CA ILE A 13 -3.29 -14.87 -12.64
C ILE A 13 -2.27 -13.75 -12.45
N CYS A 14 -1.03 -13.92 -12.94
CA CYS A 14 0.00 -12.87 -12.84
C CYS A 14 -0.41 -11.60 -13.57
N LEU A 15 -0.96 -11.70 -14.79
CA LEU A 15 -1.43 -10.54 -15.56
C LEU A 15 -2.59 -9.83 -14.86
N SER A 16 -3.54 -10.57 -14.28
CA SER A 16 -4.62 -9.98 -13.49
C SER A 16 -4.10 -9.25 -12.26
N LEU A 17 -3.15 -9.84 -11.53
CA LEU A 17 -2.54 -9.19 -10.36
C LEU A 17 -1.81 -7.90 -10.74
N ILE A 18 -1.05 -7.90 -11.84
CA ILE A 18 -0.38 -6.69 -12.35
C ILE A 18 -1.40 -5.64 -12.79
N GLY A 19 -2.48 -6.05 -13.47
CA GLY A 19 -3.57 -5.15 -13.84
C GLY A 19 -4.22 -4.48 -12.63
N VAL A 20 -4.51 -5.26 -11.57
CA VAL A 20 -5.03 -4.73 -10.30
C VAL A 20 -4.01 -3.78 -9.64
N ALA A 21 -2.72 -4.12 -9.63
CA ALA A 21 -1.68 -3.23 -9.11
C ALA A 21 -1.67 -1.88 -9.85
N GLY A 22 -1.83 -1.88 -11.18
CA GLY A 22 -1.94 -0.66 -11.98
C GLY A 22 -3.17 0.19 -11.61
N LEU A 23 -4.32 -0.43 -11.39
CA LEU A 23 -5.54 0.27 -10.93
C LEU A 23 -5.36 0.89 -9.54
N LEU A 24 -4.72 0.17 -8.61
CA LEU A 24 -4.41 0.66 -7.28
C LEU A 24 -3.44 1.86 -7.35
N ASN A 25 -2.39 1.76 -8.17
CA ASN A 25 -1.44 2.86 -8.37
C ASN A 25 -2.12 4.10 -8.94
N GLY A 26 -2.96 3.96 -9.98
CA GLY A 26 -3.70 5.09 -10.54
C GLY A 26 -4.65 5.74 -9.53
N THR A 27 -5.24 4.93 -8.63
CA THR A 27 -6.07 5.43 -7.52
C THR A 27 -5.22 6.23 -6.53
N MET A 28 -4.02 5.75 -6.18
CA MET A 28 -3.08 6.46 -5.31
C MET A 28 -2.62 7.80 -5.90
N ASP A 29 -2.24 7.82 -7.18
CA ASP A 29 -1.84 9.06 -7.86
C ASP A 29 -3.01 10.06 -7.93
N THR A 30 -4.23 9.56 -8.15
CA THR A 30 -5.43 10.40 -8.12
C THR A 30 -5.67 10.99 -6.73
N LEU A 31 -5.48 10.20 -5.66
CA LEU A 31 -5.56 10.70 -4.28
C LEU A 31 -4.52 11.80 -4.05
N GLN A 32 -3.29 11.60 -4.49
CA GLN A 32 -2.16 12.47 -4.14
C GLN A 32 -2.12 13.76 -4.96
N PHE A 33 -2.46 13.70 -6.26
CA PHE A 33 -2.27 14.82 -7.19
C PHE A 33 -3.58 15.40 -7.74
N HIS A 34 -4.68 14.64 -7.66
CA HIS A 34 -5.94 15.02 -8.33
C HIS A 34 -7.17 14.89 -7.42
N TYR A 35 -7.00 14.92 -6.09
CA TYR A 35 -8.09 14.73 -5.13
C TYR A 35 -9.29 15.64 -5.40
N GLY A 36 -9.06 16.95 -5.57
CA GLY A 36 -10.12 17.94 -5.79
C GLY A 36 -10.97 17.70 -7.04
N LYS A 37 -10.40 17.04 -8.07
CA LYS A 37 -11.08 16.71 -9.34
C LYS A 37 -11.61 15.28 -9.39
N SER A 38 -11.44 14.51 -8.32
CA SER A 38 -11.82 13.10 -8.26
C SER A 38 -13.26 12.89 -7.75
N ILE A 39 -13.67 11.63 -7.71
CA ILE A 39 -14.92 11.14 -7.10
C ILE A 39 -14.83 10.93 -5.58
N PHE A 40 -13.65 11.14 -4.97
CA PHE A 40 -13.48 10.91 -3.54
C PHE A 40 -14.29 11.89 -2.70
N PRO A 41 -14.71 11.50 -1.47
CA PRO A 41 -15.48 12.37 -0.59
C PRO A 41 -14.79 13.71 -0.33
N LYS A 42 -15.49 14.82 -0.58
CA LYS A 42 -15.02 16.20 -0.34
C LYS A 42 -15.73 16.84 0.84
N GLN A 43 -16.94 16.36 1.16
CA GLN A 43 -17.74 16.86 2.27
C GLN A 43 -17.74 15.87 3.44
N VAL A 44 -18.04 16.37 4.64
CA VAL A 44 -17.97 15.57 5.89
C VAL A 44 -18.96 14.40 5.90
N HIS A 45 -20.12 14.58 5.28
CA HIS A 45 -21.17 13.56 5.21
C HIS A 45 -21.00 12.58 4.04
N GLU A 46 -20.11 12.88 3.09
CA GLU A 46 -19.87 12.01 1.95
C GLU A 46 -19.05 10.79 2.36
N GLN A 47 -19.41 9.64 1.82
CA GLN A 47 -18.71 8.38 2.05
C GLN A 47 -18.50 7.66 0.71
N LEU A 48 -17.35 7.01 0.59
CA LEU A 48 -17.06 6.10 -0.51
C LEU A 48 -16.59 4.78 0.10
N LEU A 49 -17.21 3.67 -0.31
CA LEU A 49 -16.97 2.34 0.27
C LEU A 49 -17.11 2.33 1.80
N GLY A 50 -18.07 3.09 2.34
CA GLY A 50 -18.32 3.22 3.78
C GLY A 50 -17.27 4.01 4.55
N GLN A 51 -16.31 4.65 3.86
CA GLN A 51 -15.25 5.44 4.48
C GLN A 51 -15.43 6.93 4.22
N PRO A 52 -15.26 7.80 5.24
CA PRO A 52 -15.47 9.24 5.12
C PRO A 52 -14.27 9.94 4.47
N ARG A 53 -14.43 11.23 4.17
CA ARG A 53 -13.32 12.10 3.71
C ARG A 53 -12.04 11.95 4.53
N GLN A 54 -12.16 11.82 5.85
CA GLN A 54 -11.00 11.67 6.75
C GLN A 54 -10.12 10.45 6.43
N PHE A 55 -10.64 9.43 5.77
CA PHE A 55 -9.85 8.27 5.32
C PHE A 55 -9.22 8.50 3.93
N TRP A 56 -9.94 9.16 3.04
CA TRP A 56 -9.55 9.33 1.63
C TRP A 56 -8.63 10.53 1.41
N ASP A 57 -8.88 11.68 2.04
CA ASP A 57 -8.20 12.95 1.76
C ASP A 57 -6.78 12.99 2.36
N PRO A 58 -5.71 12.96 1.53
CA PRO A 58 -4.34 12.92 2.04
C PRO A 58 -3.93 14.15 2.84
N THR A 59 -4.64 15.27 2.69
CA THR A 59 -4.34 16.51 3.43
C THR A 59 -4.72 16.41 4.92
N ILE A 60 -5.61 15.48 5.27
CA ILE A 60 -6.10 15.30 6.65
C ILE A 60 -5.94 13.88 7.18
N SER A 61 -5.89 12.87 6.31
CA SER A 61 -5.93 11.45 6.70
C SER A 61 -4.70 11.00 7.49
N TRP A 62 -3.56 11.67 7.31
CA TRP A 62 -2.36 11.44 8.10
C TRP A 62 -2.58 11.64 9.61
N LYS A 63 -3.58 12.43 10.01
CA LYS A 63 -3.93 12.64 11.43
C LYS A 63 -4.50 11.37 12.08
N ASN A 64 -5.05 10.44 11.30
CA ASN A 64 -5.60 9.17 11.81
C ASN A 64 -4.53 8.26 12.44
N LYS A 65 -3.26 8.55 12.18
CA LYS A 65 -2.11 7.85 12.77
C LYS A 65 -1.94 8.14 14.26
N TYR A 66 -2.51 9.25 14.74
CA TYR A 66 -2.32 9.76 16.09
C TYR A 66 -3.59 9.66 16.94
N LYS A 67 -3.44 9.71 18.26
CA LYS A 67 -4.57 9.68 19.19
C LYS A 67 -5.44 10.93 19.09
N ASP A 68 -4.82 12.11 19.07
CA ASP A 68 -5.54 13.39 19.00
C ASP A 68 -4.64 14.52 18.49
N TRP A 69 -4.31 14.53 17.20
CA TRP A 69 -3.43 15.58 16.66
C TRP A 69 -4.10 16.97 16.65
N PRO A 70 -3.46 18.06 17.14
CA PRO A 70 -2.06 18.15 17.58
C PRO A 70 -1.85 17.97 19.10
N HIS A 71 -2.91 17.80 19.89
CA HIS A 71 -2.86 17.77 21.36
C HIS A 71 -2.17 16.51 21.94
N ASP A 72 -2.34 15.36 21.29
CA ASP A 72 -1.70 14.07 21.61
C ASP A 72 -1.13 13.43 20.33
N PRO A 73 0.15 13.68 20.00
CA PRO A 73 0.82 13.14 18.83
C PRO A 73 1.29 11.68 19.02
N ARG A 74 0.86 10.98 20.08
CA ARG A 74 1.19 9.56 20.25
C ARG A 74 0.44 8.71 19.21
N PRO A 75 1.02 7.59 18.74
CA PRO A 75 0.34 6.68 17.82
C PRO A 75 -1.01 6.22 18.37
N ARG A 76 -2.03 6.19 17.51
CA ARG A 76 -3.39 5.77 17.86
C ARG A 76 -3.44 4.33 18.37
N PHE A 77 -2.64 3.46 17.75
CA PHE A 77 -2.44 2.06 18.10
C PHE A 77 -1.00 1.64 17.75
N PRO A 78 -0.50 0.51 18.29
CA PRO A 78 0.84 0.02 17.98
C PRO A 78 1.04 -0.14 16.46
N GLY A 79 2.05 0.52 15.92
CA GLY A 79 2.36 0.47 14.48
C GLY A 79 1.62 1.47 13.60
N ALA A 80 0.71 2.30 14.14
CA ALA A 80 -0.09 3.26 13.35
C ALA A 80 0.75 4.26 12.52
N THR A 81 1.98 4.56 12.96
CA THR A 81 2.93 5.43 12.25
C THR A 81 4.01 4.65 11.49
N THR A 82 3.99 3.31 11.54
CA THR A 82 5.01 2.42 10.95
C THR A 82 4.36 1.27 10.17
N TRP A 83 4.46 0.03 10.64
CA TRP A 83 4.07 -1.18 9.89
C TRP A 83 2.55 -1.37 9.75
N ALA A 84 1.75 -0.73 10.61
CA ALA A 84 0.28 -0.81 10.59
C ALA A 84 -0.38 0.45 10.02
N VAL A 85 0.40 1.33 9.38
CA VAL A 85 -0.08 2.58 8.77
C VAL A 85 -1.13 2.36 7.68
N MET A 86 -1.17 1.18 7.07
CA MET A 86 -2.19 0.84 6.06
C MET A 86 -3.63 0.88 6.59
N PHE A 87 -3.83 0.87 7.91
CA PHE A 87 -5.15 0.98 8.52
C PHE A 87 -5.56 2.42 8.85
N THR A 88 -4.70 3.41 8.60
CA THR A 88 -4.97 4.80 8.97
C THR A 88 -5.53 5.63 7.84
N ASP A 89 -5.19 5.31 6.58
CA ASP A 89 -5.63 6.08 5.42
C ASP A 89 -5.63 5.26 4.12
N ALA A 90 -6.38 5.77 3.14
CA ALA A 90 -6.58 5.10 1.86
C ALA A 90 -5.29 4.90 1.07
N TRP A 91 -4.39 5.87 1.07
CA TRP A 91 -3.19 5.80 0.23
C TRP A 91 -2.24 4.70 0.70
N HIS A 92 -2.03 4.56 2.02
CA HIS A 92 -1.21 3.49 2.57
C HIS A 92 -1.89 2.12 2.43
N LEU A 93 -3.22 2.04 2.54
CA LEU A 93 -3.96 0.81 2.27
C LEU A 93 -3.76 0.34 0.83
N LEU A 94 -4.00 1.24 -0.14
CA LEU A 94 -3.87 0.95 -1.57
C LEU A 94 -2.43 0.56 -1.93
N LYS A 95 -1.44 1.22 -1.34
CA LYS A 95 -0.02 0.84 -1.49
C LYS A 95 0.26 -0.57 -0.99
N ALA A 96 -0.23 -0.92 0.21
CA ALA A 96 -0.03 -2.25 0.78
C ALA A 96 -0.68 -3.33 -0.10
N LEU A 97 -1.88 -3.07 -0.63
CA LEU A 97 -2.57 -3.96 -1.57
C LEU A 97 -1.79 -4.09 -2.88
N MET A 98 -1.28 -2.98 -3.43
CA MET A 98 -0.47 -2.96 -4.66
C MET A 98 0.81 -3.78 -4.51
N HIS A 99 1.55 -3.60 -3.41
CA HIS A 99 2.72 -4.42 -3.10
C HIS A 99 2.32 -5.90 -2.94
N GLY A 100 1.19 -6.19 -2.29
CA GLY A 100 0.63 -7.53 -2.20
C GLY A 100 0.41 -8.18 -3.58
N CYS A 101 -0.16 -7.42 -4.54
CA CYS A 101 -0.32 -7.89 -5.92
C CYS A 101 1.02 -8.23 -6.58
N PHE A 102 2.04 -7.37 -6.45
CA PHE A 102 3.37 -7.65 -7.00
C PHE A 102 4.05 -8.84 -6.34
N HIS A 103 4.01 -8.94 -5.00
CA HIS A 103 4.55 -10.07 -4.27
C HIS A 103 3.91 -11.38 -4.72
N LEU A 104 2.57 -11.42 -4.84
CA LEU A 104 1.86 -12.61 -5.31
C LEU A 104 2.18 -12.95 -6.76
N ALA A 105 2.29 -11.95 -7.65
CA ALA A 105 2.65 -12.16 -9.05
C ALA A 105 4.06 -12.77 -9.22
N ILE A 106 4.96 -12.51 -8.27
CA ILE A 106 6.31 -13.10 -8.20
C ILE A 106 6.26 -14.49 -7.53
N LEU A 107 5.62 -14.60 -6.36
CA LEU A 107 5.69 -15.80 -5.51
C LEU A 107 4.87 -16.97 -6.05
N ILE A 108 3.69 -16.74 -6.64
CA ILE A 108 2.84 -17.81 -7.18
C ILE A 108 3.57 -18.66 -8.24
N PRO A 109 4.16 -18.08 -9.31
CA PRO A 109 4.89 -18.88 -10.29
C PRO A 109 6.13 -19.53 -9.67
N LEU A 110 6.88 -18.85 -8.80
CA LEU A 110 8.05 -19.44 -8.14
C LEU A 110 7.67 -20.68 -7.33
N VAL A 111 6.68 -20.57 -6.47
CA VAL A 111 6.22 -21.69 -5.63
C VAL A 111 5.70 -22.84 -6.49
N TYR A 112 4.98 -22.53 -7.57
CA TYR A 112 4.47 -23.55 -8.48
C TYR A 112 5.57 -24.29 -9.25
N TYR A 113 6.49 -23.56 -9.90
CA TYR A 113 7.50 -24.16 -10.79
C TYR A 113 8.62 -24.86 -10.01
N TYR A 114 9.04 -24.29 -8.88
CA TYR A 114 10.04 -24.89 -7.99
C TYR A 114 9.45 -25.88 -6.98
N LYS A 115 8.13 -26.11 -7.01
CA LYS A 115 7.39 -27.05 -6.15
C LYS A 115 7.60 -26.80 -4.66
N PHE A 116 7.75 -25.55 -4.27
CA PHE A 116 7.82 -25.18 -2.86
C PHE A 116 6.49 -25.42 -2.14
N PRO A 117 6.51 -25.63 -0.82
CA PRO A 117 5.28 -25.72 -0.06
C PRO A 117 4.55 -24.37 -0.05
N ARG A 118 3.21 -24.40 -0.21
CA ARG A 118 2.39 -23.20 -0.46
C ARG A 118 2.46 -22.14 0.65
N TRP A 119 2.78 -22.55 1.89
CA TRP A 119 2.93 -21.63 3.01
C TRP A 119 4.10 -20.64 2.81
N ILE A 120 5.07 -20.96 1.93
CA ILE A 120 6.16 -20.03 1.56
C ILE A 120 5.61 -18.73 0.97
N ILE A 121 4.44 -18.76 0.30
CA ILE A 121 3.81 -17.52 -0.19
C ILE A 121 3.57 -16.55 0.96
N LEU A 122 3.02 -17.02 2.09
CA LEU A 122 2.75 -16.18 3.25
C LEU A 122 4.04 -15.82 3.99
N ALA A 123 4.94 -16.78 4.17
CA ALA A 123 6.19 -16.55 4.89
C ALA A 123 7.11 -15.57 4.17
N ALA A 124 7.12 -15.55 2.83
CA ALA A 124 7.97 -14.68 2.03
C ALA A 124 7.49 -13.22 1.98
N VAL A 125 6.22 -12.95 2.29
CA VAL A 125 5.70 -11.57 2.34
C VAL A 125 6.42 -10.74 3.40
N VAL A 126 6.77 -11.33 4.55
CA VAL A 126 7.46 -10.63 5.65
C VAL A 126 8.85 -10.12 5.21
N PRO A 127 9.81 -10.97 4.78
CA PRO A 127 11.11 -10.49 4.35
C PRO A 127 11.02 -9.53 3.16
N LEU A 128 10.11 -9.76 2.19
CA LEU A 128 9.91 -8.83 1.07
C LEU A 128 9.55 -7.41 1.56
N ASN A 129 8.61 -7.29 2.50
CA ASN A 129 8.25 -5.99 3.08
C ASN A 129 9.39 -5.38 3.91
N LEU A 130 10.16 -6.19 4.65
CA LEU A 130 11.30 -5.70 5.42
C LEU A 130 12.42 -5.16 4.51
N PHE A 131 12.78 -5.89 3.45
CA PHE A 131 13.80 -5.43 2.50
C PHE A 131 13.35 -4.18 1.75
N PHE A 132 12.10 -4.15 1.27
CA PHE A 132 11.54 -2.96 0.63
C PHE A 132 11.51 -1.77 1.58
N GLY A 133 11.05 -1.97 2.82
CA GLY A 133 10.99 -0.94 3.85
C GLY A 133 12.36 -0.40 4.22
N ALA A 134 13.36 -1.28 4.38
CA ALA A 134 14.74 -0.88 4.67
C ALA A 134 15.33 -0.03 3.53
N ALA A 135 15.16 -0.47 2.27
CA ALA A 135 15.61 0.28 1.11
C ALA A 135 14.90 1.64 1.00
N PHE A 136 13.58 1.67 1.23
CA PHE A 136 12.80 2.91 1.26
C PHE A 136 13.29 3.86 2.36
N THR A 137 13.49 3.38 3.59
CA THR A 137 13.96 4.21 4.71
C THR A 137 15.36 4.75 4.44
N LEU A 138 16.25 3.94 3.87
CA LEU A 138 17.58 4.40 3.45
C LEU A 138 17.47 5.55 2.45
N MET A 139 16.70 5.36 1.38
CA MET A 139 16.56 6.38 0.35
C MET A 139 15.82 7.61 0.88
N TYR A 140 14.59 7.46 1.36
CA TYR A 140 13.74 8.57 1.78
C TYR A 140 14.25 9.26 3.06
N GLY A 141 14.62 8.50 4.09
CA GLY A 141 14.94 9.04 5.41
C GLY A 141 16.40 9.46 5.61
N HIS A 142 17.33 8.95 4.80
CA HIS A 142 18.76 9.20 4.98
C HIS A 142 19.46 9.82 3.78
N ILE A 143 18.97 9.62 2.55
CA ILE A 143 19.66 10.10 1.34
C ILE A 143 18.94 11.28 0.68
N LEU A 144 17.62 11.18 0.51
CA LEU A 144 16.84 12.10 -0.34
C LEU A 144 16.24 13.28 0.44
N LEU A 145 15.99 13.13 1.73
CA LEU A 145 15.53 14.22 2.58
C LEU A 145 16.71 14.91 3.25
N ASP A 146 16.90 16.19 2.90
CA ASP A 146 17.73 17.11 3.65
C ASP A 146 16.99 17.48 4.96
N LYS A 147 17.63 17.25 6.11
CA LYS A 147 17.06 17.50 7.43
C LYS A 147 17.29 18.92 7.91
N ASP A 148 18.17 19.66 7.24
CA ASP A 148 18.53 21.03 7.59
C ASP A 148 17.61 22.04 6.89
N ILE A 149 16.88 21.62 5.86
CA ILE A 149 15.87 22.44 5.19
C ILE A 149 14.51 22.23 5.89
N PRO A 150 13.90 23.28 6.46
CA PRO A 150 12.60 23.17 7.10
C PRO A 150 11.53 22.76 6.07
N ALA A 151 10.57 21.93 6.49
CA ALA A 151 9.43 21.58 5.65
C ALA A 151 8.67 22.85 5.27
N ALA A 152 8.32 22.98 3.98
CA ALA A 152 7.44 24.05 3.53
C ALA A 152 6.05 23.87 4.16
N GLU A 153 5.57 24.91 4.86
CA GLU A 153 4.23 24.98 5.45
C GLU A 153 3.13 25.11 4.39
#